data_AF-A0A8C5RU22-F1
#
_entry.id   AF-A0A8C5RU22-F1
#
_cell.length_a   1.000
_cell.length_b   1.000
_cell.length_c   1.000
_cell.angle_alpha   90.00
_cell.angle_beta   90.00
_cell.angle_gamma   90.00
#
_symmetry.space_group_name_H-M   'P 1'
#
loop_
_entity.id
_entity.type
_entity.pdbx_description
1 polymer ?
#
loop_
_entity_poly.entity_id
_entity_poly.type
_entity_poly.pdbx_seq_one_letter_code
_entity_poly.pdbx_strand_id
1 'polypeptide(L)'
;MSCSPSSVVSSVGGGVSGKTFSSGVCYGGASCTDGSFGGSYMYGSGGSFRFGQIGGGFGICNETPLISCDEKMTMQNLNDRLASYLEKVRNLEEENAELETRIRQWYDRQGPPSELKDYSSYYQQIEELKNQIVCASVDNSKLILDIDNNRMTADDFRLKYETELALCQNVEADINGLRQVLDQLTLCRSDLEAQLESLREELCCIKKNHEEEIKSLKSQTCGDVSVEVNSSPGPDLKKVLEEMRCQYETMIENNCKEMEEVNQEVCISSKEVEDCNNQVVDLKRQLQTLEIDLQAQLCLRESLQDSLGETECRYNTHLAEIQNQISCVEQQLSELRAEMECQNREYRELLDVKCRLEQEIQTYRSLLEEGIFPSFFPTIVPAAALLEEDIPNTQEALDSSLILTLLVQARSPLQT
;
A
#
# COMPACT_ATOMS: atom_id res chain seq x y z
N MET A 1 -30.27 11.83 57.02
CA MET A 1 -29.62 10.56 57.39
C MET A 1 -28.81 10.11 56.19
N SER A 2 -27.54 9.82 56.46
CA SER A 2 -26.50 9.43 55.52
C SER A 2 -26.88 8.27 54.61
N CYS A 3 -26.46 8.34 53.34
CA CYS A 3 -25.88 7.22 52.59
C CYS A 3 -25.19 7.75 51.33
N SER A 4 -23.87 7.56 51.23
CA SER A 4 -23.14 7.55 49.97
C SER A 4 -23.52 6.29 49.15
N PRO A 5 -23.22 6.24 47.84
CA PRO A 5 -22.05 5.45 47.47
C PRO A 5 -21.22 5.97 46.27
N SER A 6 -19.90 5.90 46.47
CA SER A 6 -18.87 5.33 45.59
C SER A 6 -19.08 5.31 44.06
N SER A 7 -18.34 6.18 43.35
CA SER A 7 -18.05 6.03 41.92
C SER A 7 -16.80 5.14 41.73
N VAL A 8 -16.99 3.96 41.15
CA VAL A 8 -15.91 3.08 40.69
C VAL A 8 -15.57 3.49 39.25
N VAL A 9 -14.35 3.95 39.03
CA VAL A 9 -13.79 4.20 37.69
C VAL A 9 -13.20 2.87 37.20
N SER A 10 -13.86 2.25 36.22
CA SER A 10 -13.31 1.14 35.45
C SER A 10 -12.85 1.64 34.09
N SER A 11 -11.54 1.85 33.94
CA SER A 11 -10.88 2.03 32.66
C SER A 11 -10.79 0.67 31.95
N VAL A 12 -11.53 0.51 30.85
CA VAL A 12 -11.33 -0.61 29.92
C VAL A 12 -10.36 -0.14 28.83
N GLY A 13 -9.08 -0.48 29.00
CA GLY A 13 -8.07 -0.35 27.95
C GLY A 13 -8.18 -1.54 26.99
N GLY A 14 -8.58 -1.28 25.75
CA GLY A 14 -8.51 -2.25 24.66
C GLY A 14 -7.10 -2.30 24.10
N GLY A 15 -6.34 -3.34 24.47
CA GLY A 15 -5.05 -3.66 23.85
C GLY A 15 -5.26 -4.41 22.54
N VAL A 16 -4.91 -3.78 21.42
CA VAL A 16 -4.83 -4.41 20.11
C VAL A 16 -3.44 -5.06 19.97
N SER A 17 -3.35 -6.37 20.19
CA SER A 17 -2.14 -7.15 19.88
C SER A 17 -2.13 -7.50 18.39
N GLY A 18 -1.44 -6.67 17.60
CA GLY A 18 -1.02 -6.98 16.24
C GLY A 18 0.09 -8.04 16.23
N LYS A 19 0.02 -8.93 15.24
CA LYS A 19 0.88 -10.10 15.03
C LYS A 19 2.25 -9.68 14.49
N THR A 20 3.32 -10.33 14.95
CA THR A 20 4.58 -10.45 14.20
C THR A 20 4.99 -11.91 14.13
N PHE A 21 4.71 -12.54 12.99
CA PHE A 21 5.36 -13.80 12.59
C PHE A 21 6.71 -13.44 11.97
N SER A 22 7.80 -13.74 12.68
CA SER A 22 9.16 -13.71 12.13
C SER A 22 9.46 -15.09 11.54
N SER A 23 9.30 -15.25 10.23
CA SER A 23 9.87 -16.38 9.49
C SER A 23 11.32 -16.04 9.16
N GLY A 24 12.26 -16.67 9.87
CA GLY A 24 13.68 -16.59 9.57
C GLY A 24 14.02 -17.51 8.40
N VAL A 25 14.41 -16.93 7.27
CA VAL A 25 15.08 -17.64 6.18
C VAL A 25 16.48 -17.05 6.07
N CYS A 26 17.47 -17.82 6.51
CA CYS A 26 18.88 -17.54 6.28
C CYS A 26 19.27 -18.13 4.92
N TYR A 27 19.74 -17.28 4.01
CA TYR A 27 20.56 -17.68 2.87
C TYR A 27 21.94 -17.02 3.03
N GLY A 28 22.97 -17.85 3.02
CA GLY A 28 24.37 -17.49 3.22
C GLY A 28 25.06 -18.70 3.86
N GLY A 29 26.21 -19.17 3.43
CA GLY A 29 27.16 -18.76 2.41
C GLY A 29 28.22 -19.88 2.39
N ALA A 30 28.95 -19.98 1.28
CA ALA A 30 29.98 -20.97 1.08
C ALA A 30 31.08 -20.93 2.15
N SER A 31 31.58 -22.10 2.56
CA SER A 31 32.89 -22.25 3.17
C SER A 31 33.56 -23.50 2.59
N CYS A 32 34.45 -23.26 1.65
CA CYS A 32 35.47 -24.20 1.21
C CYS A 32 36.53 -24.33 2.33
N THR A 33 36.75 -25.55 2.80
CA THR A 33 37.90 -25.91 3.64
C THR A 33 38.69 -26.96 2.87
N ASP A 34 39.62 -26.51 2.03
CA ASP A 34 40.58 -27.41 1.38
C ASP A 34 41.81 -27.57 2.27
N GLY A 35 41.97 -28.80 2.75
CA GLY A 35 43.11 -29.25 3.54
C GLY A 35 44.28 -29.64 2.67
N SER A 36 45.40 -28.98 2.92
CA SER A 36 46.78 -29.34 2.59
C SER A 36 47.06 -30.84 2.40
N PHE A 37 47.67 -31.20 1.27
CA PHE A 37 48.67 -32.27 1.20
C PHE A 37 49.88 -31.78 0.38
N GLY A 38 51.06 -31.81 1.01
CA GLY A 38 52.37 -31.64 0.36
C GLY A 38 52.65 -32.77 -0.63
N GLY A 39 53.62 -32.70 -1.52
CA GLY A 39 54.87 -31.95 -1.52
C GLY A 39 55.97 -32.92 -1.96
N SER A 40 56.78 -32.47 -2.92
CA SER A 40 58.11 -32.98 -3.32
C SER A 40 58.19 -33.99 -4.48
N TYR A 41 58.63 -33.46 -5.63
CA TYR A 41 59.38 -34.18 -6.67
C TYR A 41 60.76 -33.51 -6.77
N MET A 42 61.84 -34.29 -6.81
CA MET A 42 63.21 -33.78 -6.91
C MET A 42 64.06 -34.66 -7.84
N TYR A 43 64.89 -33.97 -8.66
CA TYR A 43 65.98 -34.44 -9.53
C TYR A 43 65.60 -35.32 -10.76
N GLY A 44 66.09 -35.11 -11.98
CA GLY A 44 67.25 -34.35 -12.47
C GLY A 44 68.32 -35.31 -13.05
N SER A 45 68.64 -35.16 -14.34
CA SER A 45 69.75 -35.75 -15.16
C SER A 45 69.22 -36.60 -16.32
N GLY A 46 69.56 -36.39 -17.60
CA GLY A 46 70.76 -35.76 -18.18
C GLY A 46 71.63 -36.85 -18.79
N GLY A 47 71.70 -36.91 -20.12
CA GLY A 47 72.10 -38.07 -20.93
C GLY A 47 73.61 -38.36 -21.05
N SER A 48 73.94 -39.42 -21.81
CA SER A 48 75.14 -39.54 -22.65
C SER A 48 75.12 -40.86 -23.45
N PHE A 49 74.95 -40.76 -24.77
CA PHE A 49 75.33 -41.80 -25.73
C PHE A 49 76.76 -41.53 -26.22
N ARG A 50 77.63 -42.55 -26.16
CA ARG A 50 79.03 -42.49 -26.60
C ARG A 50 79.17 -43.07 -28.01
N PHE A 51 79.87 -42.31 -28.85
CA PHE A 51 80.38 -42.67 -30.17
C PHE A 51 81.62 -43.57 -30.04
N GLY A 52 81.77 -44.56 -30.92
CA GLY A 52 82.90 -45.50 -30.98
C GLY A 52 83.33 -45.76 -32.41
N GLN A 53 84.61 -45.49 -32.66
CA GLN A 53 85.38 -45.43 -33.91
C GLN A 53 86.14 -46.74 -34.19
N ILE A 54 86.18 -47.23 -35.45
CA ILE A 54 87.18 -48.16 -36.04
C ILE A 54 87.17 -47.88 -37.57
N GLY A 55 88.20 -47.34 -38.26
CA GLY A 55 89.51 -47.93 -38.64
C GLY A 55 89.44 -48.51 -40.07
N GLY A 56 89.85 -47.83 -41.16
CA GLY A 56 91.15 -47.96 -41.89
C GLY A 56 91.33 -49.33 -42.60
N GLY A 57 91.70 -49.54 -43.87
CA GLY A 57 92.20 -48.78 -45.03
C GLY A 57 92.75 -49.78 -46.09
N PHE A 58 93.19 -49.26 -47.25
CA PHE A 58 94.18 -49.81 -48.22
C PHE A 58 93.75 -50.70 -49.43
N GLY A 59 94.25 -50.36 -50.64
CA GLY A 59 94.41 -51.28 -51.80
C GLY A 59 94.32 -50.61 -53.20
N ILE A 60 95.42 -50.59 -53.96
CA ILE A 60 95.70 -49.84 -55.21
C ILE A 60 95.72 -50.77 -56.46
N CYS A 61 95.71 -50.16 -57.67
CA CYS A 61 96.18 -50.63 -59.01
C CYS A 61 95.03 -51.00 -60.00
N ASN A 62 94.95 -50.59 -61.27
CA ASN A 62 95.90 -50.03 -62.25
C ASN A 62 95.16 -49.42 -63.47
N GLU A 63 95.79 -48.42 -64.11
CA GLU A 63 95.86 -48.10 -65.56
C GLU A 63 94.59 -47.65 -66.36
N THR A 64 94.74 -46.50 -67.03
CA THR A 64 93.81 -45.66 -67.83
C THR A 64 93.34 -46.27 -69.18
N PRO A 65 92.19 -45.88 -69.77
CA PRO A 65 91.99 -44.57 -70.38
C PRO A 65 90.90 -43.75 -69.67
N LEU A 66 91.39 -42.72 -69.00
CA LEU A 66 90.71 -41.58 -68.43
C LEU A 66 90.00 -40.79 -69.56
N ILE A 67 88.78 -40.31 -69.29
CA ILE A 67 88.05 -39.16 -69.88
C ILE A 67 86.62 -39.47 -70.41
N SER A 68 86.25 -40.68 -70.84
CA SER A 68 84.86 -40.97 -71.25
C SER A 68 84.00 -41.76 -70.24
N CYS A 69 84.62 -42.34 -69.21
CA CYS A 69 83.90 -43.10 -68.16
C CYS A 69 83.43 -42.22 -66.99
N ASP A 70 84.08 -41.08 -66.75
CA ASP A 70 83.79 -40.22 -65.61
C ASP A 70 82.43 -39.51 -65.78
N GLU A 71 82.15 -39.01 -66.98
CA GLU A 71 80.85 -38.42 -67.34
C GLU A 71 79.72 -39.47 -67.32
N LYS A 72 80.04 -40.72 -67.69
CA LYS A 72 79.05 -41.82 -67.70
C LYS A 72 78.77 -42.36 -66.29
N MET A 73 79.78 -42.48 -65.44
CA MET A 73 79.65 -42.84 -64.02
C MET A 73 78.94 -41.76 -63.21
N THR A 74 79.24 -40.49 -63.47
CA THR A 74 78.54 -39.36 -62.84
C THR A 74 77.08 -39.28 -63.29
N MET A 75 76.78 -39.49 -64.59
CA MET A 75 75.41 -39.61 -65.07
C MET A 75 74.69 -40.83 -64.50
N GLN A 76 75.38 -41.96 -64.31
CA GLN A 76 74.81 -43.14 -63.67
C GLN A 76 74.50 -42.89 -62.19
N ASN A 77 75.40 -42.25 -61.44
CA ASN A 77 75.17 -41.89 -60.04
C ASN A 77 74.00 -40.90 -59.89
N LEU A 78 73.89 -39.91 -60.79
CA LEU A 78 72.76 -38.99 -60.83
C LEU A 78 71.45 -39.71 -61.17
N ASN A 79 71.47 -40.64 -62.13
CA ASN A 79 70.31 -41.45 -62.47
C ASN A 79 69.91 -42.40 -61.33
N ASP A 80 70.85 -43.03 -60.63
CA ASP A 80 70.60 -43.89 -59.48
C ASP A 80 70.03 -43.07 -58.31
N ARG A 81 70.54 -41.85 -58.12
CA ARG A 81 70.01 -40.92 -57.13
C ARG A 81 68.61 -40.44 -57.52
N LEU A 82 68.35 -40.14 -58.79
CA LEU A 82 67.02 -39.76 -59.28
C LEU A 82 66.03 -40.93 -59.18
N ALA A 83 66.46 -42.15 -59.47
CA ALA A 83 65.66 -43.36 -59.24
C ALA A 83 65.33 -43.53 -57.75
N SER A 84 66.30 -43.32 -56.85
CA SER A 84 66.06 -43.36 -55.40
C SER A 84 65.12 -42.25 -54.92
N TYR A 85 65.17 -41.06 -55.53
CA TYR A 85 64.21 -39.99 -55.25
C TYR A 85 62.82 -40.32 -55.77
N LEU A 86 62.69 -40.88 -56.97
CA LEU A 86 61.40 -41.32 -57.51
C LEU A 86 60.78 -42.45 -56.68
N GLU A 87 61.58 -43.42 -56.23
CA GLU A 87 61.16 -44.48 -55.30
C GLU A 87 60.66 -43.87 -53.98
N LYS A 88 61.39 -42.88 -53.45
CA LYS A 88 61.01 -42.20 -52.21
C LYS A 88 59.74 -41.35 -52.37
N VAL A 89 59.57 -40.65 -53.49
CA VAL A 89 58.34 -39.90 -53.79
C VAL A 89 57.16 -40.86 -53.90
N ARG A 90 57.32 -41.99 -54.59
CA ARG A 90 56.27 -43.01 -54.70
C ARG A 90 55.88 -43.59 -53.33
N ASN A 91 56.87 -43.90 -52.47
CA ASN A 91 56.58 -44.39 -51.12
C ASN A 91 55.84 -43.33 -50.27
N LEU A 92 56.22 -42.05 -50.39
CA LEU A 92 55.53 -40.96 -49.69
C LEU A 92 54.11 -40.72 -50.24
N GLU A 93 53.88 -40.89 -51.54
CA GLU A 93 52.54 -40.83 -52.14
C GLU A 93 51.64 -41.97 -51.64
N GLU A 94 52.19 -43.18 -51.51
CA GLU A 94 51.49 -44.35 -50.97
C GLU A 94 51.17 -44.16 -49.48
N GLU A 95 52.14 -43.72 -48.67
CA GLU A 95 51.93 -43.38 -47.26
C GLU A 95 50.89 -42.27 -47.07
N ASN A 96 50.90 -41.23 -47.92
CA ASN A 96 49.87 -40.19 -47.88
C ASN A 96 48.48 -40.72 -48.25
N ALA A 97 48.38 -41.57 -49.27
CA ALA A 97 47.10 -42.19 -49.64
C ALA A 97 46.54 -43.08 -48.52
N GLU A 98 47.42 -43.79 -47.80
CA GLU A 98 47.05 -44.57 -46.62
C GLU A 98 46.60 -43.67 -45.45
N LEU A 99 47.27 -42.55 -45.21
CA LEU A 99 46.88 -41.59 -44.17
C LEU A 99 45.54 -40.93 -44.49
N GLU A 100 45.30 -40.53 -45.75
CA GLU A 100 44.01 -39.99 -46.19
C GLU A 100 42.87 -40.99 -45.98
N THR A 101 43.10 -42.27 -46.31
CA THR A 101 42.07 -43.30 -46.11
C THR A 101 41.83 -43.56 -44.63
N ARG A 102 42.86 -43.56 -43.78
CA ARG A 102 42.69 -43.64 -42.31
C ARG A 102 41.94 -42.44 -41.74
N ILE A 103 42.20 -41.23 -42.23
CA ILE A 103 41.48 -40.01 -41.82
C ILE A 103 40.00 -40.11 -42.21
N ARG A 104 39.68 -40.52 -43.44
CA ARG A 104 38.29 -40.74 -43.87
C ARG A 104 37.58 -41.78 -43.00
N GLN A 105 38.22 -42.93 -42.77
CA GLN A 105 37.67 -43.96 -41.87
C GLN A 105 37.52 -43.49 -40.42
N TRP A 106 38.42 -42.61 -39.95
CA TRP A 106 38.30 -42.02 -38.63
C TRP A 106 37.10 -41.08 -38.55
N TYR A 107 36.87 -40.24 -39.57
CA TYR A 107 35.67 -39.41 -39.67
C TYR A 107 34.38 -40.23 -39.82
N ASP A 108 34.41 -41.38 -40.49
CA ASP A 108 33.23 -42.25 -40.59
C ASP A 108 32.92 -42.95 -39.26
N ARG A 109 33.95 -43.25 -38.45
CA ARG A 109 33.82 -43.92 -37.14
C ARG A 109 33.58 -42.97 -35.97
N GLN A 110 34.12 -41.75 -36.05
CA GLN A 110 34.09 -40.73 -34.99
C GLN A 110 33.26 -39.51 -35.38
N GLY A 111 32.77 -39.45 -36.62
CA GLY A 111 31.74 -38.50 -37.02
C GLY A 111 30.57 -38.64 -36.03
N PRO A 112 29.98 -37.53 -35.57
CA PRO A 112 28.83 -37.58 -34.69
C PRO A 112 27.80 -38.54 -35.31
N PRO A 113 27.23 -39.49 -34.55
CA PRO A 113 26.18 -40.34 -35.08
C PRO A 113 25.13 -39.44 -35.71
N SER A 114 24.95 -39.54 -37.02
CA SER A 114 23.91 -38.80 -37.76
C SER A 114 22.52 -39.35 -37.47
N GLU A 115 22.29 -39.82 -36.25
CA GLU A 115 20.98 -39.91 -35.64
C GLU A 115 20.87 -38.64 -34.80
N LEU A 116 20.29 -37.60 -35.40
CA LEU A 116 19.72 -36.49 -34.66
C LEU A 116 18.91 -37.12 -33.52
N LYS A 117 19.36 -37.01 -32.26
CA LYS A 117 18.55 -37.41 -31.11
C LYS A 117 17.19 -36.74 -31.29
N ASP A 118 16.12 -37.53 -31.44
CA ASP A 118 14.80 -36.99 -31.70
C ASP A 118 14.29 -36.23 -30.47
N TYR A 119 14.60 -34.93 -30.39
CA TYR A 119 14.16 -34.03 -29.32
C TYR A 119 12.67 -33.66 -29.41
N SER A 120 11.96 -34.18 -30.41
CA SER A 120 10.53 -33.94 -30.68
C SER A 120 9.63 -34.17 -29.44
N SER A 121 9.92 -35.21 -28.65
CA SER A 121 9.16 -35.52 -27.43
C SER A 121 9.31 -34.46 -26.34
N TYR A 122 10.47 -33.83 -26.21
CA TYR A 122 10.70 -32.73 -25.26
C TYR A 122 9.96 -31.47 -25.69
N TYR A 123 9.89 -31.17 -26.99
CA TYR A 123 9.11 -30.03 -27.47
C TYR A 123 7.62 -30.18 -27.18
N GLN A 124 7.08 -31.40 -27.32
CA GLN A 124 5.69 -31.67 -26.97
C GLN A 124 5.42 -31.46 -25.47
N GLN A 125 6.32 -31.93 -24.58
CA GLN A 125 6.20 -31.71 -23.14
C GLN A 125 6.34 -30.24 -22.76
N ILE A 126 7.26 -29.51 -23.38
CA ILE A 126 7.43 -28.07 -23.17
C ILE A 126 6.16 -27.32 -23.58
N GLU A 127 5.56 -27.69 -24.71
CA GLU A 127 4.32 -27.06 -25.17
C GLU A 127 3.14 -27.37 -24.27
N GLU A 128 3.04 -28.60 -23.76
CA GLU A 128 2.02 -28.97 -22.77
C GLU A 128 2.18 -28.17 -21.47
N LEU A 129 3.40 -28.04 -20.95
CA LEU A 129 3.69 -27.23 -19.76
C LEU A 129 3.37 -25.74 -19.99
N LYS A 130 3.71 -25.19 -21.16
CA LYS A 130 3.33 -23.81 -21.51
C LYS A 130 1.81 -23.63 -21.53
N ASN A 131 1.08 -24.57 -22.13
CA ASN A 131 -0.38 -24.53 -22.15
C ASN A 131 -0.96 -24.63 -20.74
N GLN A 132 -0.41 -25.48 -19.88
CA GLN A 132 -0.83 -25.56 -18.46
C GLN A 132 -0.59 -24.23 -17.73
N ILE A 133 0.56 -23.57 -17.95
CA ILE A 133 0.85 -22.24 -17.37
C ILE A 133 -0.16 -21.20 -17.85
N VAL A 134 -0.47 -21.18 -19.15
CA VAL A 134 -1.45 -20.24 -19.71
C VAL A 134 -2.84 -20.49 -19.14
N CYS A 135 -3.29 -21.76 -19.09
CA CYS A 135 -4.57 -22.12 -18.48
C CYS A 135 -4.62 -21.70 -17.00
N ALA A 136 -3.57 -22.00 -16.22
CA ALA A 136 -3.49 -21.60 -14.82
C ALA A 136 -3.49 -20.06 -14.65
N SER A 137 -2.84 -19.32 -15.54
CA SER A 137 -2.84 -17.85 -15.53
C SER A 137 -4.23 -17.27 -15.84
N VAL A 138 -4.95 -17.87 -16.79
CA VAL A 138 -6.32 -17.46 -17.13
C VAL A 138 -7.27 -17.76 -15.97
N ASP A 139 -7.15 -18.93 -15.35
CA ASP A 139 -7.99 -19.30 -14.22
C ASP A 139 -7.68 -18.46 -12.97
N ASN A 140 -6.41 -18.11 -12.74
CA ASN A 140 -6.03 -17.14 -11.71
C ASN A 140 -6.68 -15.77 -11.97
N SER A 141 -6.66 -15.29 -13.22
CA SER A 141 -7.31 -14.04 -13.60
C SER A 141 -8.83 -14.08 -13.37
N LYS A 142 -9.50 -15.20 -13.68
CA LYS A 142 -10.92 -15.39 -13.38
C LYS A 142 -11.20 -15.37 -11.87
N LEU A 143 -10.39 -16.07 -11.08
CA LEU A 143 -10.53 -16.08 -9.63
C LEU A 143 -10.37 -14.68 -9.03
N ILE A 144 -9.43 -13.87 -9.53
CA ILE A 144 -9.28 -12.47 -9.11
C ILE A 144 -10.55 -11.67 -9.42
N LEU A 145 -11.11 -11.80 -10.63
CA LEU A 145 -12.37 -11.13 -11.00
C LEU A 145 -13.54 -11.58 -10.12
N ASP A 146 -13.64 -12.86 -9.81
CA ASP A 146 -14.68 -13.38 -8.92
C ASP A 146 -14.50 -12.87 -7.48
N ILE A 147 -13.26 -12.75 -6.99
CA ILE A 147 -12.95 -12.12 -5.70
C ILE A 147 -13.39 -10.67 -5.69
N ASP A 148 -13.06 -9.90 -6.72
CA ASP A 148 -13.45 -8.49 -6.84
C ASP A 148 -14.97 -8.33 -6.92
N ASN A 149 -15.65 -9.18 -7.67
CA ASN A 149 -17.11 -9.19 -7.76
C ASN A 149 -17.78 -9.54 -6.42
N ASN A 150 -17.30 -10.59 -5.74
CA ASN A 150 -17.77 -10.96 -4.41
C ASN A 150 -17.50 -9.87 -3.37
N ARG A 151 -16.38 -9.16 -3.49
CA ARG A 151 -16.07 -8.01 -2.64
C ARG A 151 -17.01 -6.84 -2.90
N MET A 152 -17.25 -6.48 -4.15
CA MET A 152 -18.20 -5.41 -4.51
C MET A 152 -19.61 -5.73 -4.02
N THR A 153 -20.08 -6.96 -4.19
CA THR A 153 -21.41 -7.38 -3.69
C THR A 153 -21.48 -7.39 -2.16
N ALA A 154 -20.40 -7.76 -1.47
CA ALA A 154 -20.33 -7.66 -0.01
C ALA A 154 -20.37 -6.20 0.47
N ASP A 155 -19.65 -5.30 -0.20
CA ASP A 155 -19.66 -3.86 0.09
C ASP A 155 -21.06 -3.25 -0.17
N ASP A 156 -21.75 -3.66 -1.24
CA ASP A 156 -23.15 -3.27 -1.52
C ASP A 156 -24.11 -3.69 -0.40
N PHE A 157 -23.97 -4.92 0.11
CA PHE A 157 -24.78 -5.38 1.23
C PHE A 157 -24.45 -4.67 2.54
N ARG A 158 -23.17 -4.36 2.78
CA ARG A 158 -22.75 -3.56 3.94
C ARG A 158 -23.39 -2.18 3.90
N LEU A 159 -23.31 -1.48 2.76
CA LEU A 159 -23.90 -0.15 2.60
C LEU A 159 -25.42 -0.19 2.82
N LYS A 160 -26.11 -1.16 2.23
CA LYS A 160 -27.56 -1.35 2.44
C LYS A 160 -27.88 -1.58 3.92
N TYR A 161 -27.12 -2.42 4.60
CA TYR A 161 -27.29 -2.66 6.04
C TYR A 161 -27.10 -1.38 6.86
N GLU A 162 -26.06 -0.60 6.58
CA GLU A 162 -25.80 0.68 7.27
C GLU A 162 -26.93 1.69 7.02
N THR A 163 -27.46 1.79 5.79
CA THR A 163 -28.59 2.68 5.50
C THR A 163 -29.88 2.25 6.20
N GLU A 164 -30.18 0.95 6.22
CA GLU A 164 -31.37 0.42 6.91
C GLU A 164 -31.24 0.57 8.43
N LEU A 165 -30.04 0.34 8.99
CA LEU A 165 -29.77 0.55 10.40
C LEU A 165 -30.00 2.01 10.81
N ALA A 166 -29.50 2.96 10.00
CA ALA A 166 -29.73 4.38 10.24
C ALA A 166 -31.22 4.75 10.18
N LEU A 167 -31.97 4.20 9.21
CA LEU A 167 -33.42 4.39 9.13
C LEU A 167 -34.14 3.80 10.34
N CYS A 168 -33.79 2.59 10.79
CA CYS A 168 -34.33 1.98 11.99
C CYS A 168 -34.07 2.83 13.23
N GLN A 169 -32.86 3.36 13.41
CA GLN A 169 -32.52 4.24 14.54
C GLN A 169 -33.33 5.54 14.53
N ASN A 170 -33.54 6.14 13.34
CA ASN A 170 -34.39 7.33 13.21
C ASN A 170 -35.84 7.03 13.58
N VAL A 171 -36.39 5.92 13.09
CA VAL A 171 -37.76 5.49 13.43
C VAL A 171 -37.88 5.17 14.92
N GLU A 172 -36.88 4.55 15.54
CA GLU A 172 -36.85 4.31 16.99
C GLU A 172 -36.82 5.64 17.77
N ALA A 173 -36.04 6.62 17.33
CA ALA A 173 -36.01 7.95 17.92
C ALA A 173 -37.38 8.64 17.82
N ASP A 174 -38.04 8.59 16.66
CA ASP A 174 -39.38 9.14 16.44
C ASP A 174 -40.42 8.47 17.34
N ILE A 175 -40.39 7.13 17.45
CA ILE A 175 -41.29 6.38 18.35
C ILE A 175 -41.08 6.82 19.80
N ASN A 176 -39.83 6.98 20.23
CA ASN A 176 -39.52 7.43 21.58
C ASN A 176 -39.99 8.88 21.82
N GLY A 177 -39.84 9.77 20.84
CA GLY A 177 -40.38 11.13 20.88
C GLY A 177 -41.91 11.15 20.98
N LEU A 178 -42.59 10.36 20.15
CA LEU A 178 -44.06 10.22 20.19
C LEU A 178 -44.56 9.67 21.52
N ARG A 179 -43.84 8.72 22.13
CA ARG A 179 -44.16 8.24 23.49
C ARG A 179 -44.07 9.35 24.53
N GLN A 180 -43.04 10.19 24.49
CA GLN A 180 -42.93 11.33 25.40
C GLN A 180 -44.08 12.33 25.21
N VAL A 181 -44.46 12.62 23.95
CA VAL A 181 -45.62 13.49 23.67
C VAL A 181 -46.92 12.88 24.21
N LEU A 182 -47.11 11.56 24.05
CA LEU A 182 -48.26 10.86 24.60
C LEU A 182 -48.30 10.95 26.14
N ASP A 183 -47.17 10.79 26.81
CA ASP A 183 -47.07 10.91 28.27
C ASP A 183 -47.42 12.35 28.72
N GLN A 184 -46.90 13.37 28.03
CA GLN A 184 -47.23 14.77 28.31
C GLN A 184 -48.72 15.07 28.11
N LEU A 185 -49.33 14.59 27.02
CA LEU A 185 -50.76 14.72 26.78
C LEU A 185 -51.59 14.00 27.84
N THR A 186 -51.13 12.84 28.31
CA THR A 186 -51.79 12.09 29.38
C THR A 186 -51.77 12.86 30.70
N LEU A 187 -50.64 13.49 31.04
CA LEU A 187 -50.54 14.39 32.20
C LEU A 187 -51.48 15.60 32.07
N CYS A 188 -51.47 16.28 30.92
CA CYS A 188 -52.37 17.41 30.67
C CYS A 188 -53.84 17.00 30.78
N ARG A 189 -54.20 15.81 30.29
CA ARG A 189 -55.54 15.26 30.41
C ARG A 189 -55.93 15.04 31.88
N SER A 190 -55.05 14.44 32.68
CA SER A 190 -55.32 14.25 34.11
C SER A 190 -55.45 15.56 34.87
N ASP A 191 -54.67 16.59 34.51
CA ASP A 191 -54.77 17.92 35.12
C ASP A 191 -56.11 18.58 34.81
N LEU A 192 -56.56 18.52 33.55
CA LEU A 192 -57.87 19.02 33.14
C LEU A 192 -59.03 18.22 33.77
N GLU A 193 -58.90 16.90 33.89
CA GLU A 193 -59.87 16.05 34.59
C GLU A 193 -59.98 16.45 36.07
N ALA A 194 -58.86 16.73 36.75
CA ALA A 194 -58.85 17.19 38.12
C ALA A 194 -59.49 18.58 38.28
N GLN A 195 -59.22 19.52 37.37
CA GLN A 195 -59.87 20.84 37.35
C GLN A 195 -61.37 20.73 37.13
N LEU A 196 -61.81 19.86 36.21
CA LEU A 196 -63.24 19.62 35.98
C LEU A 196 -63.93 19.05 37.22
N GLU A 197 -63.28 18.14 37.94
CA GLU A 197 -63.85 17.56 39.15
C GLU A 197 -63.93 18.60 40.28
N SER A 198 -62.88 19.41 40.47
CA SER A 198 -62.89 20.55 41.41
C SER A 198 -64.05 21.51 41.13
N LEU A 199 -64.26 21.91 39.87
CA LEU A 199 -65.36 22.80 39.49
C LEU A 199 -66.74 22.16 39.71
N ARG A 200 -66.87 20.84 39.52
CA ARG A 200 -68.11 20.10 39.82
C ARG A 200 -68.39 20.08 41.32
N GLU A 201 -67.37 19.87 42.14
CA GLU A 201 -67.47 19.92 43.59
C GLU A 201 -67.90 21.32 44.06
N GLU A 202 -67.28 22.38 43.54
CA GLU A 202 -67.65 23.76 43.82
C GLU A 202 -69.11 24.06 43.46
N LEU A 203 -69.56 23.66 42.26
CA LEU A 203 -70.97 23.81 41.85
C LEU A 203 -71.93 23.04 42.77
N CYS A 204 -71.54 21.85 43.24
CA CYS A 204 -72.33 21.07 44.17
C CYS A 204 -72.44 21.78 45.53
N CYS A 205 -71.32 22.29 46.05
CA CYS A 205 -71.28 23.09 47.27
C CYS A 205 -72.17 24.33 47.19
N ILE A 206 -72.07 25.11 46.10
CA ILE A 206 -72.88 26.32 45.90
C ILE A 206 -74.37 25.96 45.85
N LYS A 207 -74.76 24.92 45.10
CA LYS A 207 -76.16 24.47 45.03
C LYS A 207 -76.71 24.05 46.39
N LYS A 208 -75.91 23.31 47.16
CA LYS A 208 -76.30 22.87 48.50
C LYS A 208 -76.47 24.05 49.46
N ASN A 209 -75.52 24.99 49.46
CA ASN A 209 -75.61 26.22 50.25
C ASN A 209 -76.87 27.01 49.90
N HIS A 210 -77.14 27.19 48.60
CA HIS A 210 -78.35 27.88 48.15
C HIS A 210 -79.64 27.17 48.59
N GLU A 211 -79.67 25.84 48.52
CA GLU A 211 -80.82 25.06 48.99
C GLU A 211 -81.05 25.22 50.50
N GLU A 212 -79.98 25.26 51.29
CA GLU A 212 -80.01 25.51 52.74
C GLU A 212 -80.47 26.94 53.05
N GLU A 213 -79.96 27.95 52.32
CA GLU A 213 -80.39 29.35 52.43
C GLU A 213 -81.88 29.51 52.09
N ILE A 214 -82.36 28.91 51.00
CA ILE A 214 -83.78 28.92 50.65
C ILE A 214 -84.61 28.29 51.76
N LYS A 215 -84.18 27.14 52.32
CA LYS A 215 -84.88 26.50 53.45
C LYS A 215 -84.94 27.42 54.66
N SER A 216 -83.84 28.10 54.97
CA SER A 216 -83.75 29.09 56.05
C SER A 216 -84.68 30.28 55.80
N LEU A 217 -84.62 30.91 54.63
CA LEU A 217 -85.49 32.03 54.25
C LEU A 217 -86.97 31.63 54.25
N LYS A 218 -87.33 30.46 53.71
CA LYS A 218 -88.72 29.94 53.78
C LYS A 218 -89.19 29.74 55.22
N SER A 219 -88.30 29.33 56.13
CA SER A 219 -88.62 29.24 57.55
C SER A 219 -88.82 30.62 58.20
N GLN A 220 -88.11 31.64 57.70
CA GLN A 220 -88.19 33.02 58.17
C GLN A 220 -89.41 33.78 57.62
N THR A 221 -89.84 33.48 56.39
CA THR A 221 -91.02 34.08 55.72
C THR A 221 -92.33 33.33 56.02
N CYS A 222 -92.33 32.34 56.93
CA CYS A 222 -93.54 31.76 57.51
C CYS A 222 -94.16 32.72 58.54
N GLY A 223 -94.48 33.93 58.07
CA GLY A 223 -95.08 35.05 58.78
C GLY A 223 -95.79 35.90 57.74
N ASP A 224 -97.00 35.46 57.40
CA ASP A 224 -97.87 36.08 56.40
C ASP A 224 -98.23 37.52 56.78
N VAL A 225 -97.96 38.48 55.88
CA VAL A 225 -98.51 39.83 55.94
C VAL A 225 -98.90 40.25 54.52
N SER A 226 -100.00 39.68 54.04
CA SER A 226 -100.82 40.31 53.00
C SER A 226 -101.58 41.50 53.61
N VAL A 227 -101.22 42.71 53.19
CA VAL A 227 -101.94 43.94 53.53
C VAL A 227 -102.14 44.75 52.26
N GLU A 228 -103.29 44.54 51.62
CA GLU A 228 -103.83 45.42 50.59
C GLU A 228 -104.26 46.75 51.23
N VAL A 229 -103.57 47.84 50.87
CA VAL A 229 -103.99 49.20 51.25
C VAL A 229 -104.21 50.01 49.97
N ASN A 230 -105.47 50.16 49.62
CA ASN A 230 -105.96 51.18 48.70
C ASN A 230 -105.66 52.57 49.29
N SER A 231 -104.94 53.41 48.56
CA SER A 231 -104.78 54.83 48.91
C SER A 231 -104.96 55.74 47.70
N SER A 232 -105.85 56.71 47.93
CA SER A 232 -106.31 57.82 47.09
C SER A 232 -105.18 58.74 46.60
N PRO A 233 -105.31 59.45 45.46
CA PRO A 233 -104.18 60.13 44.81
C PRO A 233 -103.80 61.42 45.54
N GLY A 234 -102.60 61.41 46.13
CA GLY A 234 -101.85 62.58 46.59
C GLY A 234 -100.80 63.04 45.56
N PRO A 235 -100.16 64.19 45.78
CA PRO A 235 -99.42 64.95 44.76
C PRO A 235 -98.26 64.13 44.18
N ASP A 236 -97.92 64.41 42.91
CA ASP A 236 -97.11 63.64 41.95
C ASP A 236 -95.69 63.23 42.40
N LEU A 237 -95.61 62.44 43.49
CA LEU A 237 -94.42 61.77 43.98
C LEU A 237 -93.87 60.79 42.94
N LYS A 238 -94.75 60.33 42.03
CA LYS A 238 -94.39 59.54 40.85
C LYS A 238 -93.36 60.26 39.99
N LYS A 239 -93.50 61.57 39.73
CA LYS A 239 -92.47 62.31 38.96
C LYS A 239 -91.12 62.39 39.66
N VAL A 240 -91.08 62.64 40.97
CA VAL A 240 -89.80 62.71 41.71
C VAL A 240 -89.15 61.32 41.81
N LEU A 241 -89.95 60.27 42.01
CA LEU A 241 -89.49 58.88 41.94
C LEU A 241 -89.05 58.48 40.53
N GLU A 242 -89.71 58.99 39.49
CA GLU A 242 -89.36 58.77 38.09
C GLU A 242 -88.07 59.49 37.72
N GLU A 243 -87.86 60.72 38.22
CA GLU A 243 -86.62 61.48 38.01
C GLU A 243 -85.44 60.86 38.77
N MET A 244 -85.65 60.41 40.01
CA MET A 244 -84.67 59.61 40.76
C MET A 244 -84.35 58.29 40.05
N ARG A 245 -85.38 57.59 39.51
CA ARG A 245 -85.19 56.39 38.69
C ARG A 245 -84.35 56.71 37.46
N CYS A 246 -84.71 57.75 36.73
CA CYS A 246 -84.04 58.15 35.51
C CYS A 246 -82.57 58.48 35.79
N GLN A 247 -82.27 59.17 36.90
CA GLN A 247 -80.88 59.43 37.32
C GLN A 247 -80.10 58.14 37.62
N TYR A 248 -80.68 57.19 38.36
CA TYR A 248 -80.04 55.89 38.61
C TYR A 248 -79.88 55.08 37.32
N GLU A 249 -80.86 55.13 36.43
CA GLU A 249 -80.84 54.41 35.15
C GLU A 249 -79.73 54.97 34.25
N THR A 250 -79.58 56.29 34.16
CA THR A 250 -78.42 56.91 33.47
C THR A 250 -77.09 56.61 34.16
N MET A 251 -77.03 56.53 35.49
CA MET A 251 -75.80 56.18 36.20
C MET A 251 -75.39 54.74 35.95
N ILE A 252 -76.36 53.81 35.96
CA ILE A 252 -76.15 52.39 35.62
C ILE A 252 -75.74 52.27 34.16
N GLU A 253 -76.41 52.96 33.24
CA GLU A 253 -76.10 52.92 31.81
C GLU A 253 -74.69 53.48 31.51
N ASN A 254 -74.30 54.58 32.16
CA ASN A 254 -72.94 55.13 32.06
C ASN A 254 -71.91 54.17 32.67
N ASN A 255 -72.19 53.57 33.82
CA ASN A 255 -71.28 52.61 34.46
C ASN A 255 -71.13 51.33 33.62
N CYS A 256 -72.19 50.86 32.96
CA CYS A 256 -72.15 49.75 32.02
C CYS A 256 -71.28 50.09 30.80
N LYS A 257 -71.44 51.28 30.21
CA LYS A 257 -70.62 51.72 29.07
C LYS A 257 -69.14 51.84 29.43
N GLU A 258 -68.82 52.43 30.57
CA GLU A 258 -67.44 52.51 31.07
C GLU A 258 -66.85 51.11 31.33
N MET A 259 -67.63 50.19 31.89
CA MET A 259 -67.22 48.79 32.07
C MET A 259 -67.02 48.06 30.74
N GLU A 260 -67.86 48.31 29.73
CA GLU A 260 -67.71 47.73 28.39
C GLU A 260 -66.47 48.25 27.67
N GLU A 261 -66.16 49.55 27.76
CA GLU A 261 -64.94 50.14 27.20
C GLU A 261 -63.68 49.57 27.87
N VAL A 262 -63.64 49.53 29.20
CA VAL A 262 -62.52 48.93 29.93
C VAL A 262 -62.36 47.45 29.60
N ASN A 263 -63.46 46.69 29.50
CA ASN A 263 -63.40 45.29 29.10
C ASN A 263 -62.90 45.11 27.66
N GLN A 264 -63.29 46.00 26.73
CA GLN A 264 -62.75 45.99 25.36
C GLN A 264 -61.26 46.29 25.34
N GLU A 265 -60.81 47.30 26.09
CA GLU A 265 -59.39 47.69 26.16
C GLU A 265 -58.54 46.58 26.79
N VAL A 266 -59.04 45.92 27.85
CA VAL A 266 -58.41 44.73 28.44
C VAL A 266 -58.37 43.57 27.45
N CYS A 267 -59.44 43.33 26.67
CA CYS A 267 -59.45 42.29 25.65
C CYS A 267 -58.44 42.56 24.53
N ILE A 268 -58.28 43.82 24.10
CA ILE A 268 -57.31 44.19 23.05
C ILE A 268 -55.89 44.04 23.60
N SER A 269 -55.61 44.59 24.79
CA SER A 269 -54.31 44.46 25.44
C SER A 269 -53.94 42.99 25.69
N SER A 270 -54.90 42.15 26.12
CA SER A 270 -54.67 40.72 26.31
C SER A 270 -54.30 40.02 25.00
N LYS A 271 -54.94 40.36 23.88
CA LYS A 271 -54.60 39.79 22.56
C LYS A 271 -53.21 40.23 22.09
N GLU A 272 -52.85 41.50 22.27
CA GLU A 272 -51.52 42.00 21.90
C GLU A 272 -50.40 41.31 22.71
N VAL A 273 -50.65 41.06 24.00
CA VAL A 273 -49.72 40.30 24.86
C VAL A 273 -49.62 38.85 24.40
N GLU A 274 -50.74 38.22 24.02
CA GLU A 274 -50.77 36.84 23.52
C GLU A 274 -50.02 36.71 22.18
N ASP A 275 -50.21 37.65 21.26
CA ASP A 275 -49.50 37.72 19.98
C ASP A 275 -47.99 37.93 20.18
N CYS A 276 -47.59 38.83 21.08
CA CYS A 276 -46.18 39.01 21.45
C CYS A 276 -45.59 37.73 22.06
N ASN A 277 -46.33 37.04 22.93
CA ASN A 277 -45.89 35.77 23.51
C ASN A 277 -45.69 34.70 22.44
N ASN A 278 -46.62 34.58 21.49
CA ASN A 278 -46.51 33.65 20.37
C ASN A 278 -45.27 33.95 19.52
N GLN A 279 -45.01 35.21 19.19
CA GLN A 279 -43.79 35.61 18.47
C GLN A 279 -42.50 35.25 19.24
N VAL A 280 -42.48 35.45 20.57
CA VAL A 280 -41.33 35.05 21.41
C VAL A 280 -41.12 33.54 21.39
N VAL A 281 -42.20 32.74 21.44
CA VAL A 281 -42.12 31.28 21.36
C VAL A 281 -41.59 30.84 20.00
N ASP A 282 -42.06 31.44 18.92
CA ASP A 282 -41.61 31.10 17.56
C ASP A 282 -40.16 31.50 17.31
N LEU A 283 -39.72 32.66 17.80
CA LEU A 283 -38.31 33.06 17.76
C LEU A 283 -37.42 32.12 18.58
N LYS A 284 -37.88 31.64 19.74
CA LYS A 284 -37.17 30.64 20.53
C LYS A 284 -37.05 29.30 19.80
N ARG A 285 -38.11 28.85 19.13
CA ARG A 285 -38.08 27.64 18.29
C ARG A 285 -37.08 27.79 17.14
N GLN A 286 -37.09 28.93 16.43
CA GLN A 286 -36.14 29.21 15.36
C GLN A 286 -34.69 29.23 15.86
N LEU A 287 -34.43 29.85 17.02
CA LEU A 287 -33.10 29.82 17.65
C LEU A 287 -32.65 28.40 17.96
N GLN A 288 -33.50 27.57 18.55
CA GLN A 288 -33.17 26.17 18.83
C GLN A 288 -32.90 25.38 17.55
N THR A 289 -33.68 25.57 16.48
CA THR A 289 -33.42 24.94 15.18
C THR A 289 -32.06 25.36 14.63
N LEU A 290 -31.75 26.66 14.66
CA LEU A 290 -30.45 27.17 14.20
C LEU A 290 -29.27 26.67 15.04
N GLU A 291 -29.45 26.51 16.35
CA GLU A 291 -28.42 25.92 17.23
C GLU A 291 -28.17 24.44 16.90
N ILE A 292 -29.23 23.67 16.63
CA ILE A 292 -29.11 22.27 16.20
C ILE A 292 -28.40 22.19 14.84
N ASP A 293 -28.79 23.04 13.88
CA ASP A 293 -28.15 23.10 12.57
C ASP A 293 -26.67 23.47 12.69
N LEU A 294 -26.33 24.45 13.53
CA LEU A 294 -24.94 24.83 13.80
C LEU A 294 -24.15 23.65 14.38
N GLN A 295 -24.72 22.93 15.35
CA GLN A 295 -24.07 21.77 15.95
C GLN A 295 -23.88 20.65 14.92
N ALA A 296 -24.87 20.40 14.06
CA ALA A 296 -24.78 19.41 12.98
C ALA A 296 -23.67 19.77 11.97
N GLN A 297 -23.53 21.05 11.62
CA GLN A 297 -22.46 21.52 10.73
C GLN A 297 -21.08 21.40 11.39
N LEU A 298 -20.96 21.65 12.69
CA LEU A 298 -19.70 21.44 13.43
C LEU A 298 -19.29 19.97 13.44
N CYS A 299 -20.23 19.05 13.71
CA CYS A 299 -19.99 17.61 13.64
C CYS A 299 -19.58 17.17 12.22
N LEU A 300 -20.22 17.70 11.18
CA LEU A 300 -19.86 17.41 9.79
C LEU A 300 -18.45 17.93 9.45
N ARG A 301 -18.10 19.13 9.91
CA ARG A 301 -16.75 19.67 9.71
C ARG A 301 -15.70 18.80 10.39
N GLU A 302 -15.95 18.36 11.62
CA GLU A 302 -15.02 17.49 12.36
C GLU A 302 -14.83 16.14 11.67
N SER A 303 -15.91 15.50 11.21
CA SER A 303 -15.78 14.23 10.48
C SER A 303 -15.05 14.36 9.14
N LEU A 304 -15.25 15.47 8.42
CA LEU A 304 -14.49 15.77 7.21
C LEU A 304 -13.00 16.03 7.50
N GLN A 305 -12.69 16.71 8.60
CA GLN A 305 -11.32 16.98 9.02
C GLN A 305 -10.60 15.70 9.46
N ASP A 306 -11.29 14.79 10.16
CA ASP A 306 -10.78 13.48 10.53
C ASP A 306 -10.53 12.60 9.29
N SER A 307 -11.48 12.60 8.34
CA SER A 307 -11.32 11.87 7.07
C SER A 307 -10.15 12.40 6.25
N LEU A 308 -9.97 13.72 6.19
CA LEU A 308 -8.81 14.34 5.54
C LEU A 308 -7.52 13.87 6.22
N GLY A 309 -7.41 13.98 7.54
CA GLY A 309 -6.23 13.54 8.30
C GLY A 309 -5.92 12.05 8.13
N GLU A 310 -6.95 11.20 8.09
CA GLU A 310 -6.78 9.76 7.83
C GLU A 310 -6.24 9.51 6.41
N THR A 311 -6.77 10.19 5.39
CA THR A 311 -6.28 10.05 4.01
C THR A 311 -4.85 10.55 3.86
N GLU A 312 -4.51 11.70 4.44
CA GLU A 312 -3.14 12.23 4.46
C GLU A 312 -2.18 11.26 5.14
N CYS A 313 -2.55 10.69 6.29
CA CYS A 313 -1.76 9.68 6.99
C CYS A 313 -1.52 8.44 6.11
N ARG A 314 -2.56 7.91 5.46
CA ARG A 314 -2.44 6.76 4.54
C ARG A 314 -1.51 7.05 3.35
N TYR A 315 -1.62 8.23 2.75
CA TYR A 315 -0.72 8.61 1.66
C TYR A 315 0.72 8.80 2.14
N ASN A 316 0.93 9.37 3.32
CA ASN A 316 2.26 9.50 3.92
C ASN A 316 2.88 8.12 4.20
N THR A 317 2.11 7.14 4.69
CA THR A 317 2.61 5.78 4.87
C THR A 317 2.99 5.12 3.55
N HIS A 318 2.17 5.27 2.50
CA HIS A 318 2.50 4.72 1.18
C HIS A 318 3.74 5.39 0.55
N LEU A 319 3.89 6.70 0.71
CA LEU A 319 5.10 7.40 0.28
C LEU A 319 6.33 6.91 1.03
N ALA A 320 6.23 6.68 2.34
CA ALA A 320 7.32 6.13 3.14
C ALA A 320 7.68 4.69 2.71
N GLU A 321 6.69 3.85 2.41
CA GLU A 321 6.90 2.50 1.88
C GLU A 321 7.64 2.52 0.54
N ILE A 322 7.21 3.36 -0.41
CA ILE A 322 7.88 3.52 -1.70
C ILE A 322 9.31 4.04 -1.51
N GLN A 323 9.52 5.03 -0.64
CA GLN A 323 10.84 5.57 -0.34
C GLN A 323 11.78 4.50 0.24
N ASN A 324 11.26 3.62 1.10
CA ASN A 324 12.02 2.48 1.64
C ASN A 324 12.39 1.47 0.54
N GLN A 325 11.48 1.18 -0.38
CA GLN A 325 11.76 0.30 -1.52
C GLN A 325 12.84 0.90 -2.43
N ILE A 326 12.75 2.20 -2.74
CA ILE A 326 13.77 2.92 -3.50
C ILE A 326 15.13 2.81 -2.80
N SER A 327 15.17 3.10 -1.49
CA SER A 327 16.41 3.06 -0.70
C SER A 327 17.05 1.66 -0.69
N CYS A 328 16.23 0.61 -0.61
CA CYS A 328 16.69 -0.77 -0.67
C CYS A 328 17.33 -1.12 -2.03
N VAL A 329 16.68 -0.71 -3.14
CA VAL A 329 17.21 -0.93 -4.49
C VAL A 329 18.47 -0.11 -4.73
N GLU A 330 18.53 1.14 -4.26
CA GLU A 330 19.72 1.99 -4.33
C GLU A 330 20.90 1.36 -3.58
N GLN A 331 20.63 0.80 -2.38
CA GLN A 331 21.64 0.08 -1.62
C GLN A 331 22.14 -1.16 -2.36
N GLN A 332 21.24 -2.00 -2.88
CA GLN A 332 21.63 -3.19 -3.67
C GLN A 332 22.46 -2.83 -4.90
N LEU A 333 22.11 -1.74 -5.61
CA LEU A 333 22.90 -1.24 -6.73
C LEU A 333 24.29 -0.77 -6.28
N SER A 334 24.40 -0.12 -5.12
CA SER A 334 25.69 0.30 -4.56
C SER A 334 26.58 -0.89 -4.18
N GLU A 335 25.99 -1.93 -3.59
CA GLU A 335 26.67 -3.17 -3.22
C GLU A 335 27.20 -3.91 -4.46
N LEU A 336 26.35 -4.09 -5.48
CA LEU A 336 26.74 -4.73 -6.73
C LEU A 336 27.86 -3.96 -7.46
N ARG A 337 27.84 -2.62 -7.43
CA ARG A 337 28.93 -1.80 -7.98
C ARG A 337 30.24 -2.03 -7.23
N ALA A 338 30.22 -2.03 -5.90
CA ALA A 338 31.40 -2.30 -5.09
C ALA A 338 31.96 -3.71 -5.32
N GLU A 339 31.09 -4.72 -5.45
CA GLU A 339 31.47 -6.09 -5.81
C GLU A 339 32.12 -6.16 -7.18
N MET A 340 31.54 -5.49 -8.19
CA MET A 340 32.09 -5.43 -9.55
C MET A 340 33.46 -4.75 -9.58
N GLU A 341 33.65 -3.66 -8.83
CA GLU A 341 34.95 -3.00 -8.68
C GLU A 341 35.98 -3.90 -7.98
N CYS A 342 35.57 -4.70 -7.01
CA CYS A 342 36.43 -5.69 -6.35
C CYS A 342 36.85 -6.79 -7.33
N GLN A 343 35.90 -7.40 -8.02
CA GLN A 343 36.17 -8.41 -9.05
C GLN A 343 37.10 -7.86 -10.14
N ASN A 344 36.87 -6.65 -10.63
CA ASN A 344 37.74 -6.01 -11.61
C ASN A 344 39.18 -5.81 -11.11
N ARG A 345 39.38 -5.56 -9.81
CA ARG A 345 40.72 -5.50 -9.21
C ARG A 345 41.37 -6.89 -9.19
N GLU A 346 40.65 -7.89 -8.72
CA GLU A 346 41.13 -9.29 -8.69
C GLU A 346 41.48 -9.81 -10.09
N TYR A 347 40.65 -9.50 -11.09
CA TYR A 347 40.93 -9.85 -12.50
C TYR A 347 42.20 -9.18 -13.02
N ARG A 348 42.45 -7.91 -12.67
CA ARG A 348 43.68 -7.21 -13.06
C ARG A 348 44.91 -7.85 -12.41
N GLU A 349 44.85 -8.18 -11.13
CA GLU A 349 45.94 -8.86 -10.42
C GLU A 349 46.23 -10.24 -11.04
N LEU A 350 45.18 -11.01 -11.37
CA LEU A 350 45.33 -12.31 -12.02
C LEU A 350 45.96 -12.18 -13.42
N LEU A 351 45.58 -11.14 -14.17
CA LEU A 351 46.15 -10.87 -15.49
C LEU A 351 47.63 -10.50 -15.40
N ASP A 352 48.02 -9.70 -14.41
CA ASP A 352 49.43 -9.38 -14.15
C ASP A 352 50.25 -10.65 -13.82
N VAL A 353 49.72 -11.54 -12.97
CA VAL A 353 50.36 -12.83 -12.67
C VAL A 353 50.47 -13.70 -13.91
N LYS A 354 49.40 -13.79 -14.73
CA LYS A 354 49.41 -14.52 -16.00
C LYS A 354 50.51 -13.99 -16.93
N CYS A 355 50.58 -12.69 -17.14
CA CYS A 355 51.61 -12.08 -17.98
C CYS A 355 53.03 -12.40 -17.47
N ARG A 356 53.25 -12.40 -16.15
CA ARG A 356 54.53 -12.80 -15.56
C ARG A 356 54.86 -14.27 -15.82
N LEU A 357 53.90 -15.17 -15.64
CA LEU A 357 54.09 -16.60 -15.89
C LEU A 357 54.35 -16.89 -17.38
N GLU A 358 53.66 -16.21 -18.29
CA GLU A 358 53.91 -16.33 -19.73
C GLU A 358 55.34 -15.92 -20.11
N GLN A 359 55.86 -14.86 -19.50
CA GLN A 359 57.26 -14.45 -19.65
C GLN A 359 58.22 -15.52 -19.10
N GLU A 360 57.97 -16.05 -17.89
CA GLU A 360 58.77 -17.13 -17.30
C GLU A 360 58.79 -18.36 -18.24
N ILE A 361 57.63 -18.80 -18.75
CA ILE A 361 57.54 -19.89 -19.74
C ILE A 361 58.34 -19.58 -21.01
N GLN A 362 58.27 -18.35 -21.52
CA GLN A 362 59.03 -17.96 -22.70
C GLN A 362 60.55 -18.04 -22.46
N THR A 363 61.00 -17.62 -21.27
CA THR A 363 62.41 -17.78 -20.89
C THR A 363 62.81 -19.25 -20.76
N TYR A 364 61.97 -20.09 -20.16
CA TYR A 364 62.22 -21.53 -20.06
C TYR A 364 62.27 -22.20 -21.45
N ARG A 365 61.39 -21.82 -22.38
CA ARG A 365 61.44 -22.30 -23.78
C ARG A 365 62.73 -21.90 -24.48
N SER A 366 63.15 -20.64 -24.34
CA SER A 366 64.39 -20.12 -24.94
C SER A 366 65.63 -20.87 -24.40
N LEU A 367 65.67 -21.15 -23.10
CA LEU A 367 66.75 -21.93 -22.48
C LEU A 367 66.80 -23.38 -22.98
N LEU A 368 65.64 -23.99 -23.23
CA LEU A 368 65.55 -25.37 -23.73
C LEU A 368 65.87 -25.48 -25.23
N GLU A 369 65.54 -24.46 -26.03
CA GLU A 369 65.79 -24.46 -27.48
C GLU A 369 67.22 -24.02 -27.85
N GLU A 370 67.82 -23.06 -27.14
CA GLU A 370 69.10 -22.46 -27.57
C GLU A 370 70.28 -22.67 -26.60
N GLY A 371 70.09 -23.11 -25.35
CA GLY A 371 71.21 -23.29 -24.39
C GLY A 371 72.03 -22.02 -24.09
N ILE A 372 71.54 -20.85 -24.50
CA ILE A 372 72.17 -19.54 -24.31
C ILE A 372 71.37 -18.77 -23.25
N PHE A 373 72.05 -18.29 -22.20
CA PHE A 373 71.46 -17.33 -21.26
C PHE A 373 71.18 -16.00 -21.99
N PRO A 374 69.93 -15.54 -22.10
CA PRO A 374 69.66 -14.22 -22.64
C PRO A 374 70.07 -13.18 -21.59
N SER A 375 71.11 -12.40 -21.90
CA SER A 375 71.65 -11.32 -21.05
C SER A 375 70.84 -10.01 -21.13
N PHE A 376 69.55 -10.10 -21.45
CA PHE A 376 68.68 -8.94 -21.55
C PHE A 376 67.30 -9.26 -20.97
N PHE A 377 67.10 -8.85 -19.72
CA PHE A 377 65.76 -8.83 -19.11
C PHE A 377 64.95 -7.71 -19.79
N PRO A 378 63.82 -8.00 -20.45
CA PRO A 378 62.93 -6.95 -20.92
C PRO A 378 62.34 -6.25 -19.69
N THR A 379 62.30 -4.92 -19.73
CA THR A 379 61.65 -4.10 -18.70
C THR A 379 60.20 -4.52 -18.51
N ILE A 380 59.78 -4.68 -17.26
CA ILE A 380 58.40 -4.94 -16.87
C ILE A 380 57.54 -3.78 -17.39
N VAL A 381 56.80 -3.99 -18.48
CA VAL A 381 55.71 -3.10 -18.86
C VAL A 381 54.46 -3.66 -18.18
N PRO A 382 53.85 -2.94 -17.22
CA PRO A 382 52.60 -3.36 -16.62
C PRO A 382 51.52 -3.44 -17.71
N ALA A 383 50.75 -4.54 -17.72
CA ALA A 383 49.69 -4.79 -18.70
C ALA A 383 48.57 -3.74 -18.65
N ALA A 384 48.50 -2.94 -17.58
CA ALA A 384 47.61 -1.79 -17.44
C ALA A 384 47.73 -0.75 -18.57
N ALA A 385 48.85 -0.70 -19.31
CA ALA A 385 49.04 0.28 -20.40
C ALA A 385 48.46 -0.15 -21.76
N LEU A 386 47.93 -1.38 -21.91
CA LEU A 386 47.49 -1.92 -23.20
C LEU A 386 45.96 -2.06 -23.36
N LEU A 387 45.17 -1.67 -22.35
CA LEU A 387 43.70 -1.73 -22.41
C LEU A 387 43.03 -0.42 -21.93
N GLU A 388 43.62 0.74 -22.28
CA GLU A 388 42.84 1.97 -22.42
C GLU A 388 42.07 1.92 -23.75
N GLU A 389 41.10 1.02 -23.88
CA GLU A 389 40.02 1.17 -24.86
C GLU A 389 38.71 1.37 -24.07
N ASP A 390 38.26 2.62 -24.06
CA ASP A 390 36.90 3.11 -23.84
C ASP A 390 36.02 2.35 -22.83
N ILE A 391 36.20 2.67 -21.54
CA ILE A 391 35.08 2.64 -20.59
C ILE A 391 34.78 4.10 -20.24
N PRO A 392 33.58 4.63 -20.58
CA PRO A 392 33.27 6.04 -20.38
C PRO A 392 33.43 6.42 -18.91
N ASN A 393 34.13 7.54 -18.69
CA ASN A 393 34.44 8.17 -17.40
C ASN A 393 33.37 7.90 -16.32
N THR A 394 33.67 7.01 -15.38
CA THR A 394 32.92 6.82 -14.13
C THR A 394 32.93 8.08 -13.24
N GLN A 395 33.77 9.07 -13.58
CA GLN A 395 33.81 10.38 -12.94
C GLN A 395 32.52 11.20 -13.16
N GLU A 396 31.91 11.16 -14.36
CA GLU A 396 30.64 11.87 -14.62
C GLU A 396 29.45 11.23 -13.88
N ALA A 397 29.52 9.92 -13.62
CA ALA A 397 28.52 9.21 -12.82
C ALA A 397 28.64 9.52 -11.32
N LEU A 398 29.87 9.72 -10.82
CA LEU A 398 30.13 10.17 -9.45
C LEU A 398 29.64 11.61 -9.23
N ASP A 399 29.86 12.51 -10.19
CA ASP A 399 29.36 13.88 -10.13
C ASP A 399 27.82 13.94 -10.21
N SER A 400 27.21 13.10 -11.06
CA SER A 400 25.75 13.00 -11.16
C SER A 400 25.10 12.41 -9.89
N SER A 401 25.77 11.44 -9.25
CA SER A 401 25.34 10.85 -7.98
C SER A 401 25.42 11.87 -6.84
N LEU A 402 26.52 12.63 -6.73
CA LEU A 402 26.69 13.68 -5.72
C LEU A 402 25.65 14.80 -5.86
N ILE A 403 25.32 15.19 -7.09
CA ILE A 403 24.28 16.21 -7.36
C ILE A 403 22.89 15.69 -6.96
N LEU A 404 22.57 14.42 -7.24
CA LEU A 404 21.29 13.82 -6.84
C LEU A 404 21.17 13.66 -5.31
N THR A 405 22.22 13.23 -4.63
CA THR A 405 22.23 13.13 -3.15
C THR A 405 22.06 14.51 -2.50
N LEU A 406 22.73 15.55 -3.02
CA LEU A 406 22.58 16.92 -2.53
C LEU A 406 21.20 17.51 -2.82
N LEU A 407 20.57 17.19 -3.97
CA LEU A 407 19.20 17.63 -4.28
C LEU A 407 18.14 16.94 -3.40
N VAL A 408 18.34 15.67 -3.05
CA VAL A 408 17.46 14.94 -2.12
C VAL A 408 17.59 15.48 -0.70
N GLN A 409 18.80 15.82 -0.25
CA GLN A 409 19.02 16.47 1.06
C GLN A 409 18.58 17.93 1.11
N ALA A 410 18.55 18.67 0.01
CA ALA A 410 18.09 20.05 -0.03
C ALA A 410 16.55 20.18 -0.05
N ARG A 411 15.82 19.10 -0.35
CA ARG A 411 14.35 19.10 -0.45
C ARG A 411 13.64 18.76 0.87
N SER A 412 14.37 18.31 1.88
CA SER A 412 13.86 17.91 3.20
C SER A 412 13.54 19.04 4.22
N PRO A 413 13.91 20.34 4.07
CA PRO A 413 13.54 21.36 5.05
C PRO A 413 12.36 22.27 4.66
N LEU A 414 11.51 21.92 3.69
CA LEU A 414 10.31 22.70 3.34
C LEU A 414 9.02 21.98 3.75
N GLN A 415 8.83 21.77 5.06
CA GLN A 415 7.51 21.52 5.65
C GLN A 415 7.56 21.88 7.15
N THR A 416 7.35 23.17 7.42
CA THR A 416 6.78 23.69 8.68
C THR A 416 5.42 24.26 8.38
#